data_AF-A0A4Q5TZF3-F1
#
_entry.id   AF-A0A4Q5TZF3-F1
#
_cell.length_a   1.000
_cell.length_b   1.000
_cell.length_c   1.000
_cell.angle_alpha   90.00
_cell.angle_beta   90.00
_cell.angle_gamma   90.00
#
_symmetry.space_group_name_H-M   'P 1'
#
loop_
_entity.id
_entity.type
_entity.pdbx_description
1 polymer ?
#
loop_
_entity_poly.entity_id
_entity_poly.type
_entity_poly.pdbx_seq_one_letter_code
_entity_poly.pdbx_strand_id
1 'polypeptide(L)'
;LYQHHPTAFRNGETFNTAEQNQGSARVLAYALLNQLPAPETLLLFAEHYEAVLADPGGTNHQNIRQFMDHGWAGVSFDGTVLTAR
;
A
#
# COMPACT_ATOMS: atom_id res chain seq x y z
N LEU A 1 -17.61 7.84 3.38
CA LEU A 1 -16.32 8.57 3.21
C LEU A 1 -15.39 8.11 4.32
N TYR A 2 -14.08 7.96 4.08
CA TYR A 2 -13.15 7.53 5.12
C TYR A 2 -12.42 8.73 5.75
N GLN A 3 -12.12 8.66 7.05
CA GLN A 3 -11.16 9.53 7.71
C GLN A 3 -9.80 8.83 7.76
N HIS A 4 -8.76 9.51 7.29
CA HIS A 4 -7.39 9.02 7.31
C HIS A 4 -6.68 9.42 8.59
N HIS A 5 -5.99 8.47 9.22
CA HIS A 5 -5.10 8.70 10.35
C HIS A 5 -3.68 8.26 9.94
N PRO A 6 -2.72 9.20 9.84
CA PRO A 6 -1.36 8.85 9.49
C PRO A 6 -0.79 7.80 10.44
N THR A 7 -0.33 6.68 9.90
CA THR A 7 0.07 5.51 10.70
C THR A 7 1.29 4.87 10.06
N ALA A 8 2.24 4.43 10.89
CA ALA A 8 3.35 3.62 10.43
C ALA A 8 2.85 2.25 9.92
N PHE A 9 3.56 1.70 8.94
CA PHE A 9 3.25 0.38 8.41
C PHE A 9 4.47 -0.28 7.79
N ARG A 10 4.46 -1.62 7.82
CA ARG A 10 5.40 -2.45 7.10
C ARG A 10 4.74 -3.02 5.85
N ASN A 11 5.52 -3.12 4.79
CA ASN A 11 5.14 -3.74 3.53
C ASN A 11 6.36 -4.47 2.96
N GLY A 12 6.37 -5.79 3.13
CA GLY A 12 7.55 -6.62 2.88
C GLY A 12 8.70 -6.19 3.77
N GLU A 13 9.82 -5.85 3.15
CA GLU A 13 11.03 -5.35 3.81
C GLU A 13 11.03 -3.84 4.05
N THR A 14 10.07 -3.10 3.48
CA THR A 14 9.97 -1.65 3.67
C THR A 14 9.18 -1.30 4.93
N PHE A 15 9.82 -0.56 5.83
CA PHE A 15 9.14 0.12 6.93
C PHE A 15 8.87 1.59 6.55
N ASN A 16 7.66 2.06 6.81
CA ASN A 16 7.22 3.42 6.53
C ASN A 16 6.76 4.06 7.84
N THR A 17 7.28 5.25 8.17
CA THR A 17 6.77 6.01 9.32
C THR A 17 5.39 6.62 9.03
N ALA A 18 4.74 7.19 10.05
CA ALA A 18 3.46 7.88 9.89
C ALA A 18 3.54 9.11 8.95
N GLU A 19 4.75 9.62 8.69
CA GLU A 19 5.00 10.77 7.80
C GLU A 19 5.35 10.33 6.37
N GLN A 20 5.58 9.04 6.13
CA GLN A 20 6.06 8.49 4.87
C GLN A 20 5.01 7.66 4.17
N ASN A 21 4.94 7.81 2.84
CA ASN A 21 4.18 6.91 1.96
C ASN A 21 2.72 6.67 2.38
N GLN A 22 2.09 7.68 2.99
CA GLN A 22 0.72 7.56 3.49
C GLN A 22 -0.31 7.41 2.35
N GLY A 23 0.04 7.77 1.11
CA GLY A 23 -0.74 7.37 -0.07
C GLY A 23 -0.86 5.86 -0.21
N SER A 24 0.26 5.13 -0.07
CA SER A 24 0.26 3.67 -0.06
C SER A 24 -0.47 3.09 1.15
N ALA A 25 -0.28 3.67 2.34
CA ALA A 25 -1.01 3.26 3.54
C ALA A 25 -2.54 3.33 3.31
N ARG A 26 -3.03 4.41 2.70
CA ARG A 26 -4.46 4.60 2.40
C ARG A 26 -5.01 3.58 1.41
N VAL A 27 -4.27 3.30 0.33
CA VAL A 27 -4.70 2.32 -0.69
C VAL A 27 -4.77 0.92 -0.07
N LEU A 28 -3.71 0.51 0.63
CA LEU A 28 -3.66 -0.79 1.30
C LEU A 28 -4.72 -0.91 2.39
N ALA A 29 -4.91 0.12 3.22
CA ALA A 29 -5.95 0.09 4.26
C ALA A 29 -7.35 0.01 3.66
N TYR A 30 -7.63 0.75 2.58
CA TYR A 30 -8.91 0.67 1.88
C TYR A 30 -9.13 -0.73 1.32
N ALA A 31 -8.14 -1.29 0.62
CA ALA A 31 -8.25 -2.61 0.03
C ALA A 31 -8.44 -3.70 1.08
N LEU A 32 -7.74 -3.61 2.21
CA LEU A 32 -7.89 -4.53 3.34
C LEU A 32 -9.30 -4.47 3.93
N LEU A 33 -9.84 -3.27 4.17
CA LEU A 33 -11.20 -3.08 4.68
C LEU A 33 -12.28 -3.66 3.75
N ASN A 34 -12.04 -3.62 2.43
CA ASN A 34 -12.95 -4.15 1.42
C ASN A 34 -12.60 -5.59 1.00
N GLN A 35 -11.66 -6.24 1.70
CA GLN A 35 -11.25 -7.63 1.46
C GLN A 35 -10.78 -7.91 0.02
N LEU A 36 -10.12 -6.94 -0.61
CA LEU A 36 -9.66 -7.08 -1.98
C LEU A 36 -8.43 -8.02 -2.05
N PRO A 37 -8.36 -8.92 -3.03
CA PRO A 37 -7.18 -9.73 -3.28
C PRO A 37 -6.03 -8.87 -3.81
N ALA A 38 -4.79 -9.34 -3.64
CA ALA A 38 -3.59 -8.57 -3.99
C ALA A 38 -3.56 -8.04 -5.45
N PRO A 39 -3.98 -8.80 -6.49
CA PRO A 39 -4.04 -8.28 -7.85
C PRO A 39 -4.97 -7.07 -8.01
N GLU A 40 -6.13 -7.09 -7.37
CA GLU A 40 -7.10 -5.98 -7.42
C GLU A 40 -6.59 -4.77 -6.64
N THR A 41 -5.93 -5.00 -5.51
CA THR A 41 -5.28 -3.94 -4.72
C THR A 41 -4.20 -3.21 -5.53
N LEU A 42 -3.41 -3.94 -6.34
CA LEU A 42 -2.40 -3.33 -7.21
C LEU A 42 -3.02 -2.38 -8.23
N LEU A 43 -4.19 -2.71 -8.78
CA LEU A 43 -4.90 -1.85 -9.72
C LEU A 43 -5.32 -0.51 -9.10
N LEU A 44 -5.54 -0.45 -7.78
CA LEU A 44 -5.89 0.80 -7.10
C LEU A 44 -4.74 1.83 -7.08
N PHE A 45 -3.51 1.41 -7.37
CA PHE A 45 -2.37 2.33 -7.51
C PHE A 45 -2.29 2.98 -8.90
N ALA A 46 -3.16 2.60 -9.84
CA ALA A 46 -3.34 3.24 -11.14
C ALA A 46 -2.02 3.52 -11.88
N GLU A 47 -1.76 4.77 -12.27
CA GLU A 47 -0.59 5.17 -13.05
C GLU A 47 0.75 4.83 -12.37
N HIS A 48 0.78 4.73 -11.03
CA HIS A 48 1.99 4.33 -10.31
C HIS A 48 2.27 2.84 -10.45
N TYR A 49 1.23 2.00 -10.54
CA TYR A 49 1.42 0.58 -10.83
C TYR A 49 1.84 0.35 -12.29
N GLU A 50 1.23 1.07 -13.23
CA GLU A 50 1.64 1.04 -14.64
C GLU A 50 3.10 1.47 -14.81
N ALA A 51 3.55 2.52 -14.11
CA ALA A 51 4.94 2.96 -14.12
C ALA A 51 5.92 1.90 -13.56
N VAL A 52 5.51 1.13 -12.55
CA VAL A 52 6.32 0.02 -12.01
C VAL A 52 6.42 -1.12 -13.02
N LEU A 53 5.32 -1.48 -13.68
CA LEU A 53 5.32 -2.53 -14.71
C LEU A 53 6.16 -2.16 -15.93
N ALA A 54 6.16 -0.87 -16.31
CA ALA A 54 6.95 -0.35 -17.43
C ALA A 54 8.46 -0.29 -17.14
N ASP A 55 8.86 -0.27 -15.86
CA ASP A 55 10.28 -0.26 -15.45
C ASP A 55 10.57 -1.37 -14.41
N PRO A 56 10.75 -2.63 -14.84
CA PRO A 56 10.98 -3.75 -13.92
C PRO A 56 12.25 -3.61 -13.08
N GLY A 57 13.27 -2.90 -13.57
CA GLY A 57 14.55 -2.66 -12.86
C GLY A 57 14.58 -1.38 -12.03
N GLY A 58 13.50 -0.60 -12.04
CA GLY A 58 13.40 0.67 -11.34
C GLY A 58 13.37 0.54 -9.82
N THR A 59 13.66 1.65 -9.15
CA THR A 59 13.64 1.75 -7.68
C THR A 59 12.56 2.71 -7.17
N ASN A 60 11.71 3.24 -8.05
CA ASN A 60 10.54 4.03 -7.70
C ASN A 60 9.43 3.16 -7.08
N HIS A 61 8.51 3.82 -6.37
CA HIS A 61 7.30 3.20 -5.81
C HIS A 61 7.53 1.90 -5.03
N GLN A 62 8.49 1.92 -4.10
CA GLN A 62 8.90 0.71 -3.37
C GLN A 62 7.75 -0.04 -2.71
N ASN A 63 6.72 0.64 -2.18
CA ASN A 63 5.55 -0.04 -1.62
C ASN A 63 4.76 -0.87 -2.64
N ILE A 64 4.67 -0.43 -3.90
CA ILE A 64 4.00 -1.22 -4.94
C ILE A 64 4.82 -2.49 -5.24
N ARG A 65 6.14 -2.34 -5.41
CA ARG A 65 7.06 -3.46 -5.68
C ARG A 65 7.07 -4.48 -4.55
N GLN A 66 7.20 -4.02 -3.31
CA GLN A 66 7.14 -4.88 -2.13
C GLN A 66 5.79 -5.61 -2.03
N PHE A 67 4.69 -4.94 -2.36
CA PHE A 67 3.39 -5.58 -2.35
C PHE A 67 3.21 -6.60 -3.48
N MET A 68 3.85 -6.41 -4.64
CA MET A 68 3.91 -7.44 -5.70
C MET A 68 4.66 -8.68 -5.24
N ASP A 69 5.77 -8.52 -4.53
CA ASP A 69 6.66 -9.62 -4.12
C ASP A 69 6.14 -10.39 -2.90
N HIS A 70 5.55 -9.68 -1.93
CA HIS A 70 5.17 -10.24 -0.64
C HIS A 70 3.66 -10.35 -0.43
N GLY A 71 2.85 -9.64 -1.22
CA GLY A 71 1.41 -9.57 -1.07
C GLY A 71 0.96 -9.15 0.33
N TRP A 72 -0.25 -9.55 0.69
CA TRP A 72 -0.83 -9.25 2.01
C TRP A 72 -0.04 -9.81 3.19
N ALA A 73 0.69 -10.92 3.01
CA ALA A 73 1.52 -11.50 4.06
C ALA A 73 2.66 -10.57 4.51
N GLY A 74 3.08 -9.64 3.64
CA GLY A 74 4.10 -8.64 3.97
C GLY A 74 3.54 -7.36 4.60
N VAL A 75 2.22 -7.19 4.69
CA VAL A 75 1.60 -5.93 5.13
C VAL A 75 1.16 -6.01 6.58
N SER A 76 1.62 -5.06 7.40
CA SER A 76 1.13 -4.85 8.76
C SER A 76 1.06 -3.36 9.08
N PHE A 77 -0.03 -2.94 9.71
CA PHE A 77 -0.21 -1.58 10.19
C PHE A 77 0.02 -1.51 11.70
N ASP A 78 0.71 -0.46 12.16
CA ASP A 78 0.94 -0.25 13.60
C ASP A 78 -0.30 0.36 14.30
N GLY A 79 -1.36 0.64 13.54
CA GLY A 79 -2.61 1.22 14.02
C GLY A 79 -3.66 1.35 12.92
N THR A 80 -4.74 2.06 13.23
CA THR A 80 -5.87 2.24 12.31
C THR A 80 -5.60 3.36 11.31
N VAL A 81 -5.38 3.02 10.03
CA VAL A 81 -5.23 4.03 8.95
C VAL A 81 -6.59 4.59 8.49
N LEU A 82 -7.53 3.66 8.23
CA LEU A 82 -8.91 3.79 7.77
C LEU A 82 -9.98 3.81 8.88
N THR A 83 -10.74 4.90 9.10
CA THR A 83 -12.05 4.79 9.79
C THR A 83 -13.19 5.23 8.89
N ALA A 84 -14.29 4.47 8.87
CA ALA A 84 -15.51 4.93 8.22
C ALA A 84 -16.03 6.19 8.91
N ARG A 85 -16.52 7.15 8.14
CA ARG A 85 -17.31 8.29 8.64
C ARG A 85 -18.78 7.94 8.64
#